data_AF-A0A3C0SUJ0-F1
#
_entry.id   AF-A0A3C0SUJ0-F1
#
_cell.length_a   1.000
_cell.length_b   1.000
_cell.length_c   1.000
_cell.angle_alpha   90.00
_cell.angle_beta   90.00
_cell.angle_gamma   90.00
#
_symmetry.space_group_name_H-M   'P 1'
#
loop_
_entity.id
_entity.type
_entity.pdbx_description
1 polymer ?
#
loop_
_entity_poly.entity_id
_entity_poly.type
_entity_poly.pdbx_seq_one_letter_code
_entity_poly.pdbx_strand_id
1 'polypeptide(L)'
;MAKKTKTQTESQKLRLEKELTGLIPEIMEEGLLFLIKQANTIIHNQRTVKINREMNELNQKKGEEDAEIPKPVTGEFDIEISRSDNGKTYYFIVNGRKHFFDIPETQKVVALCYRPETKSAALKFLYEFFLNERDEILSEHGIKSAKSPFFEALFREVRANFTLDD
;
A
#
# COMPACT_ATOMS: atom_id res chain seq x y z
N MET A 1 -0.97 -34.78 -14.96
CA MET A 1 -1.66 -34.54 -13.67
C MET A 1 -1.91 -33.03 -13.49
N ALA A 2 -2.95 -32.46 -14.12
CA ALA A 2 -3.14 -31.00 -14.17
C ALA A 2 -4.61 -30.54 -14.00
N LYS A 3 -5.43 -31.29 -13.24
CA LYS A 3 -6.88 -31.02 -13.08
C LYS A 3 -7.33 -30.66 -11.65
N LYS A 4 -6.43 -30.62 -10.65
CA LYS A 4 -6.80 -30.42 -9.23
C LYS A 4 -6.82 -28.95 -8.77
N THR A 5 -6.16 -28.02 -9.47
CA THR A 5 -5.94 -26.65 -8.97
C THR A 5 -7.11 -25.68 -9.21
N LYS A 6 -7.93 -25.87 -10.26
CA LYS A 6 -9.01 -24.92 -10.59
C LYS A 6 -10.24 -25.06 -9.68
N THR A 7 -10.60 -26.30 -9.33
CA THR A 7 -11.81 -26.61 -8.55
C THR A 7 -11.67 -26.27 -7.06
N GLN A 8 -10.46 -26.29 -6.51
CA GLN A 8 -10.22 -25.96 -5.10
C GLN A 8 -10.31 -24.45 -4.83
N THR A 9 -9.78 -23.60 -5.71
CA THR A 9 -9.78 -22.15 -5.51
C THR A 9 -11.18 -21.53 -5.61
N GLU A 10 -12.01 -22.01 -6.53
CA GLU A 10 -13.44 -21.62 -6.60
C GLU A 10 -14.20 -22.02 -5.33
N SER A 11 -13.89 -23.19 -4.75
CA SER A 11 -14.51 -23.65 -3.50
C SER A 11 -14.15 -22.79 -2.29
N GLN A 12 -12.91 -22.29 -2.23
CA GLN A 12 -12.46 -21.43 -1.14
C GLN A 12 -13.07 -20.03 -1.23
N LYS A 13 -13.13 -19.46 -2.45
CA LYS A 13 -13.79 -18.17 -2.66
C LYS A 13 -15.25 -18.20 -2.23
N LEU A 14 -15.99 -19.22 -2.66
CA LEU A 14 -17.40 -19.38 -2.31
C LEU A 14 -17.62 -19.54 -0.79
N ARG A 15 -16.70 -20.22 -0.10
CA ARG A 15 -16.73 -20.35 1.36
C ARG A 15 -16.54 -19.00 2.03
N LEU A 16 -15.52 -18.24 1.63
CA LEU A 16 -15.22 -16.92 2.19
C LEU A 16 -16.35 -15.92 1.92
N GLU A 17 -16.97 -15.97 0.72
CA GLU A 17 -18.14 -15.15 0.39
C GLU A 17 -19.31 -15.44 1.33
N LYS A 18 -19.59 -16.73 1.60
CA LYS A 18 -20.66 -17.13 2.53
C LYS A 18 -20.36 -16.70 3.96
N GLU A 19 -19.12 -16.88 4.41
CA GLU A 19 -18.69 -16.51 5.75
C GLU A 19 -18.80 -14.99 5.97
N LEU A 20 -18.30 -14.18 5.02
CA LEU A 20 -18.43 -12.73 5.07
C LEU A 20 -19.89 -12.30 5.04
N THR A 21 -20.72 -12.89 4.17
CA THR A 21 -22.15 -12.56 4.09
C THR A 21 -22.88 -12.90 5.38
N GLY A 22 -22.49 -13.98 6.06
CA GLY A 22 -23.03 -14.36 7.36
C GLY A 22 -22.69 -13.38 8.49
N LEU A 23 -21.54 -12.71 8.40
CA LEU A 23 -21.09 -11.73 9.40
C LEU A 23 -21.69 -10.33 9.19
N ILE A 24 -22.02 -9.95 7.94
CA ILE A 24 -22.56 -8.62 7.59
C ILE A 24 -23.71 -8.15 8.52
N PRO A 25 -24.71 -8.97 8.89
CA PRO A 25 -25.80 -8.54 9.75
C PRO A 25 -25.38 -8.11 11.16
N GLU A 26 -24.23 -8.57 11.65
CA GLU A 26 -23.70 -8.23 12.99
C GLU A 26 -22.82 -6.97 12.97
N ILE A 27 -22.53 -6.42 11.79
CA ILE A 27 -21.63 -5.29 11.62
C ILE A 27 -22.43 -3.99 11.61
N MET A 28 -22.03 -3.05 12.45
CA MET A 28 -22.62 -1.70 12.50
C MET A 28 -22.29 -0.89 11.25
N GLU A 29 -23.03 0.21 11.04
CA GLU A 29 -22.91 1.07 9.86
C GLU A 29 -21.46 1.53 9.60
N GLU A 30 -20.73 1.94 10.63
CA GLU A 30 -19.33 2.39 10.53
C GLU A 30 -18.41 1.25 10.09
N GLY A 31 -18.66 0.03 10.57
CA GLY A 31 -17.91 -1.17 10.18
C GLY A 31 -18.20 -1.58 8.74
N LEU A 32 -19.45 -1.45 8.28
CA LEU A 32 -19.83 -1.70 6.88
C LEU A 32 -19.19 -0.68 5.96
N LEU A 33 -19.17 0.60 6.35
CA LEU A 33 -18.49 1.66 5.60
C LEU A 33 -17.00 1.37 5.46
N PHE A 34 -16.35 0.88 6.53
CA PHE A 34 -14.96 0.45 6.49
C PHE A 34 -14.75 -0.70 5.50
N LEU A 35 -15.57 -1.76 5.56
CA LEU A 35 -15.47 -2.90 4.63
C LEU A 35 -15.68 -2.49 3.17
N ILE A 36 -16.60 -1.57 2.90
CA ILE A 36 -16.83 -1.03 1.55
C ILE A 36 -15.60 -0.27 1.05
N LYS A 37 -14.98 0.55 1.91
CA LYS A 37 -13.72 1.24 1.57
C LYS A 37 -12.61 0.23 1.25
N GLN A 38 -12.40 -0.77 2.10
CA GLN A 38 -11.40 -1.82 1.86
C GLN A 38 -11.68 -2.58 0.54
N ALA A 39 -12.93 -2.95 0.28
CA ALA A 39 -13.31 -3.63 -0.96
C ALA A 39 -13.06 -2.77 -2.20
N ASN A 40 -13.39 -1.47 -2.15
CA ASN A 40 -13.13 -0.55 -3.24
C ASN A 40 -11.63 -0.38 -3.52
N THR A 41 -10.80 -0.30 -2.48
CA THR A 41 -9.33 -0.27 -2.62
C THR A 41 -8.82 -1.53 -3.29
N ILE A 42 -9.25 -2.72 -2.81
CA ILE A 42 -8.87 -4.01 -3.41
C ILE A 42 -9.27 -4.07 -4.88
N ILE A 43 -10.51 -3.67 -5.22
CA ILE A 43 -11.02 -3.68 -6.59
C ILE A 43 -10.25 -2.69 -7.48
N HIS A 44 -9.95 -1.50 -6.98
CA HIS A 44 -9.18 -0.50 -7.71
C HIS A 44 -7.76 -1.00 -7.99
N ASN A 45 -7.07 -1.54 -6.97
CA ASN A 45 -5.73 -2.11 -7.13
C ASN A 45 -5.73 -3.28 -8.12
N GLN A 46 -6.71 -4.18 -8.05
CA GLN A 46 -6.86 -5.27 -9.01
C GLN A 46 -7.10 -4.78 -10.45
N ARG A 47 -7.83 -3.68 -10.64
CA ARG A 47 -8.06 -3.06 -11.95
C ARG A 47 -6.77 -2.42 -12.50
N THR A 48 -6.03 -1.71 -11.66
CA THR A 48 -4.73 -1.12 -12.01
C THR A 48 -3.71 -2.20 -12.39
N VAL A 49 -3.66 -3.32 -11.65
CA VAL A 49 -2.79 -4.48 -11.98
C VAL A 49 -3.16 -5.12 -13.33
N LYS A 50 -4.45 -5.18 -13.69
CA LYS A 50 -4.88 -5.71 -14.99
C LYS A 50 -4.50 -4.79 -16.16
N ILE A 51 -4.67 -3.49 -16.01
CA ILE A 51 -4.29 -2.49 -17.03
C ILE A 51 -2.77 -2.43 -17.21
N ASN A 52 -1.99 -2.56 -16.12
CA ASN A 52 -0.53 -2.54 -16.17
C ASN A 52 0.09 -3.82 -16.78
N ARG A 53 -0.58 -4.98 -16.70
CA ARG A 53 -0.12 -6.21 -17.38
C ARG A 53 -0.17 -6.09 -18.89
N GLU A 54 -1.19 -5.45 -19.46
CA GLU A 54 -1.31 -5.20 -20.90
C GLU A 54 -0.23 -4.22 -21.40
N MET A 55 0.22 -3.28 -20.55
CA MET A 55 1.31 -2.35 -20.86
C MET A 55 2.72 -2.96 -20.75
N ASN A 56 2.91 -3.99 -19.94
CA ASN A 56 4.22 -4.65 -19.77
C ASN A 56 4.57 -5.63 -20.90
N GLU A 57 3.59 -6.20 -21.60
CA GLU A 57 3.85 -7.07 -22.76
C GLU A 57 4.38 -6.30 -23.98
N LEU A 58 4.18 -4.97 -24.04
CA LEU A 58 4.71 -4.10 -25.09
C LEU A 58 6.17 -3.68 -24.86
N ASN A 59 6.67 -3.71 -23.61
CA ASN A 59 8.02 -3.26 -23.26
C ASN A 59 9.09 -4.36 -23.25
N GLN A 60 8.72 -5.64 -23.36
CA GLN A 60 9.68 -6.77 -23.32
C GLN A 60 10.45 -7.01 -24.64
N LYS A 61 10.26 -6.21 -25.68
CA LYS A 61 10.96 -6.36 -26.98
C LYS A 61 12.24 -5.54 -27.15
N LYS A 62 12.76 -4.89 -26.10
CA LYS A 62 14.04 -4.17 -26.18
C LYS A 62 14.92 -4.40 -24.96
N GLY A 63 16.05 -5.05 -25.19
CA GLY A 63 17.25 -4.93 -24.36
C GLY A 63 17.59 -6.18 -23.55
N GLU A 64 18.15 -7.18 -24.24
CA GLU A 64 19.16 -8.06 -23.66
C GLU A 64 20.49 -7.28 -23.53
N GLU A 65 21.35 -7.73 -22.61
CA GLU A 65 22.73 -7.27 -22.33
C GLU A 65 22.87 -6.09 -21.36
N ASP A 66 23.02 -6.40 -20.06
CA ASP A 66 24.25 -6.17 -19.29
C ASP A 66 24.05 -6.44 -17.79
N ALA A 67 25.06 -7.11 -17.21
CA ALA A 67 25.43 -7.26 -15.80
C ALA A 67 24.32 -7.51 -14.74
N GLU A 68 24.51 -8.58 -13.97
CA GLU A 68 23.80 -8.95 -12.73
C GLU A 68 23.91 -7.85 -11.65
N ILE A 69 23.10 -6.80 -11.81
CA ILE A 69 22.71 -5.86 -10.78
C ILE A 69 21.26 -6.22 -10.45
N PRO A 70 20.86 -6.35 -9.17
CA PRO A 70 19.45 -6.54 -8.83
C PRO A 70 18.69 -5.38 -9.48
N LYS A 71 17.91 -5.70 -10.53
CA LYS A 71 17.13 -4.71 -11.26
C LYS A 71 16.34 -3.91 -10.24
N PRO A 72 16.37 -2.56 -10.28
CA PRO A 72 15.54 -1.77 -9.39
C PRO A 72 14.11 -2.24 -9.61
N VAL A 73 13.45 -2.61 -8.51
CA VAL A 73 12.05 -2.99 -8.54
C VAL A 73 11.29 -1.75 -9.04
N THR A 74 11.05 -1.67 -10.34
CA THR A 74 10.05 -0.76 -10.93
C THR A 74 8.65 -1.31 -10.64
N GLY A 75 8.44 -1.74 -9.40
CA GLY A 75 7.21 -2.33 -8.89
C GLY A 75 6.54 -1.30 -8.00
N GLU A 76 5.26 -1.06 -8.26
CA GLU A 76 4.39 -0.23 -7.43
C GLU A 76 4.50 -0.69 -5.97
N PHE A 77 4.68 0.27 -5.05
CA PHE A 77 4.67 0.00 -3.62
C PHE A 77 3.23 -0.16 -3.15
N ASP A 78 2.94 -1.30 -2.53
CA ASP A 78 1.67 -1.53 -1.84
C ASP A 78 1.79 -0.97 -0.41
N ILE A 79 0.96 0.02 -0.08
CA ILE A 79 0.99 0.71 1.22
C ILE A 79 -0.43 0.72 1.79
N GLU A 80 -0.56 0.18 2.99
CA GLU A 80 -1.78 0.24 3.80
C GLU A 80 -1.45 0.83 5.16
N ILE A 81 -2.33 1.69 5.69
CA ILE A 81 -2.21 2.22 7.05
C ILE A 81 -3.37 1.71 7.89
N SER A 82 -3.04 1.01 8.97
CA SER A 82 -4.01 0.46 9.91
C SER A 82 -3.73 0.98 11.31
N ARG A 83 -4.78 1.15 12.13
CA ARG A 83 -4.65 1.52 13.53
C ARG A 83 -4.73 0.26 14.39
N SER A 84 -3.89 0.18 15.41
CA SER A 84 -3.95 -0.95 16.36
C SER A 84 -5.23 -0.94 17.19
N ASP A 85 -5.65 -2.12 17.65
CA ASP A 85 -6.87 -2.31 18.44
C ASP A 85 -6.88 -1.49 19.74
N ASN A 86 -5.70 -1.21 20.30
CA ASN A 86 -5.55 -0.38 21.49
C ASN A 86 -5.55 1.14 21.20
N GLY A 87 -5.58 1.52 19.92
CA GLY A 87 -5.63 2.89 19.43
C GLY A 87 -4.35 3.72 19.62
N LYS A 88 -3.28 3.14 20.18
CA LYS A 88 -2.05 3.85 20.58
C LYS A 88 -0.94 3.79 19.54
N THR A 89 -1.07 2.95 18.52
CA THR A 89 -0.05 2.77 17.48
C THR A 89 -0.70 2.60 16.11
N TYR A 90 0.07 2.96 15.08
CA TYR A 90 -0.28 2.74 13.68
C TYR A 90 0.65 1.69 13.08
N TYR A 91 0.12 0.93 12.13
CA TYR A 91 0.84 -0.02 11.30
C TYR A 91 0.91 0.53 9.89
N PHE A 92 2.11 0.82 9.43
CA PHE A 92 2.40 1.15 8.04
C PHE A 92 2.83 -0.15 7.37
N ILE A 93 1.93 -0.73 6.60
CA ILE A 93 2.13 -2.01 5.95
C ILE A 93 2.69 -1.73 4.56
N VAL A 94 3.96 -2.01 4.35
CA VAL A 94 4.66 -1.77 3.08
C VAL A 94 5.02 -3.10 2.45
N ASN A 95 4.47 -3.40 1.28
CA ASN A 95 4.63 -4.69 0.59
C ASN A 95 4.37 -5.89 1.52
N GLY A 96 3.32 -5.79 2.35
CA GLY A 96 2.91 -6.81 3.31
C GLY A 96 3.75 -6.86 4.61
N ARG A 97 4.76 -6.01 4.77
CA ARG A 97 5.58 -5.92 5.99
C ARG A 97 5.10 -4.79 6.90
N LYS A 98 4.89 -5.09 8.17
CA LYS A 98 4.36 -4.14 9.16
C LYS A 98 5.48 -3.32 9.80
N HIS A 99 5.36 -2.01 9.69
CA HIS A 99 6.18 -1.05 10.40
C HIS A 99 5.34 -0.34 11.46
N PHE A 100 5.83 -0.34 12.69
CA PHE A 100 5.15 0.30 13.81
C PHE A 100 5.48 1.78 13.81
N PHE A 101 4.45 2.60 13.98
CA PHE A 101 4.55 4.04 14.16
C PHE A 101 3.78 4.43 15.41
N ASP A 102 4.38 5.25 16.26
CA ASP A 102 3.65 5.87 17.35
C ASP A 102 2.77 7.03 16.85
N ILE A 103 1.96 7.60 17.75
CA ILE A 103 1.07 8.72 17.40
C ILE A 103 1.87 9.95 16.95
N PRO A 104 2.90 10.42 17.69
CA PRO A 104 3.74 11.54 17.25
C PRO A 104 4.37 11.36 15.86
N GLU A 105 4.96 10.20 15.58
CA GLU A 105 5.56 9.87 14.28
C GLU A 105 4.51 9.90 13.17
N THR A 106 3.35 9.28 13.42
CA THR A 106 2.25 9.27 12.45
C THR A 106 1.77 10.70 12.16
N GLN A 107 1.61 11.54 13.19
CA GLN A 107 1.24 12.94 13.04
C GLN A 107 2.29 13.74 12.26
N LYS A 108 3.59 13.49 12.48
CA LYS A 108 4.66 14.08 11.67
C LYS A 108 4.49 13.69 10.19
N VAL A 109 4.31 12.41 9.89
CA VAL A 109 4.12 11.92 8.51
C VAL A 109 2.88 12.56 7.87
N VAL A 110 1.75 12.62 8.59
CA VAL A 110 0.53 13.30 8.14
C VAL A 110 0.81 14.77 7.85
N ALA A 111 1.43 15.50 8.78
CA ALA A 111 1.74 16.92 8.59
C ALA A 111 2.64 17.15 7.36
N LEU A 112 3.60 16.28 7.09
CA LEU A 112 4.46 16.36 5.90
C LEU A 112 3.69 16.15 4.59
N CYS A 113 2.55 15.45 4.61
CA CYS A 113 1.68 15.26 3.46
C CYS A 113 0.73 16.45 3.18
N TYR A 114 0.49 17.32 4.17
CA TYR A 114 -0.48 18.43 4.07
C TYR A 114 0.14 19.82 4.10
N ARG A 115 1.20 20.03 4.89
CA ARG A 115 1.85 21.33 5.08
C ARG A 115 2.54 21.90 3.84
N PRO A 116 3.22 21.10 3.00
CA PRO A 116 3.94 21.65 1.85
C PRO A 116 2.99 22.09 0.73
N GLU A 117 3.28 23.23 0.10
CA GLU A 117 2.45 23.80 -0.98
C GLU A 117 2.42 22.93 -2.25
N THR A 118 3.44 22.09 -2.45
CA THR A 118 3.54 21.23 -3.62
C THR A 118 3.76 19.77 -3.22
N LYS A 119 3.20 18.86 -4.02
CA LYS A 119 3.43 17.42 -3.87
C LYS A 119 4.92 17.07 -3.89
N SER A 120 5.69 17.66 -4.80
CA SER A 120 7.14 17.41 -4.90
C SER A 120 7.88 17.76 -3.60
N ALA A 121 7.52 18.87 -2.96
CA ALA A 121 8.07 19.24 -1.65
C ALA A 121 7.65 18.24 -0.56
N ALA A 122 6.40 17.80 -0.54
CA ALA A 122 5.94 16.76 0.39
C ALA A 122 6.72 15.45 0.25
N LEU A 123 6.93 14.96 -0.99
CA LEU A 123 7.71 13.73 -1.21
C LEU A 123 9.16 13.89 -0.75
N LYS A 124 9.76 15.06 -0.97
CA LYS A 124 11.12 15.36 -0.49
C LYS A 124 11.19 15.35 1.03
N PHE A 125 10.27 16.00 1.72
CA PHE A 125 10.28 16.03 3.18
C PHE A 125 9.96 14.67 3.80
N LEU A 126 9.08 13.88 3.18
CA LEU A 126 8.86 12.49 3.58
C LEU A 126 10.14 11.69 3.47
N TYR A 127 10.87 11.80 2.35
CA TYR A 127 12.15 11.12 2.22
C TYR A 127 13.17 11.54 3.27
N GLU A 128 13.29 12.84 3.55
CA GLU A 128 14.18 13.35 4.60
C GLU A 128 13.78 12.85 5.99
N PHE A 129 12.49 12.81 6.31
CA PHE A 129 12.01 12.24 7.57
C PHE A 129 12.37 10.76 7.69
N PHE A 130 12.06 9.95 6.68
CA PHE A 130 12.39 8.52 6.72
C PHE A 130 13.89 8.28 6.76
N LEU A 131 14.70 9.08 6.06
CA LEU A 131 16.16 8.95 6.09
C LEU A 131 16.75 9.24 7.48
N ASN A 132 16.16 10.19 8.22
CA ASN A 132 16.69 10.59 9.53
C ASN A 132 16.13 9.75 10.69
N GLU A 133 14.85 9.39 10.62
CA GLU A 133 14.12 8.80 11.75
C GLU A 133 13.84 7.31 11.54
N ARG A 134 13.77 6.84 10.28
CA ARG A 134 13.28 5.49 9.90
C ARG A 134 14.08 4.86 8.74
N ASP A 135 15.40 4.99 8.76
CA ASP A 135 16.28 4.52 7.67
C ASP A 135 16.18 3.00 7.47
N GLU A 136 15.82 2.26 8.51
CA GLU A 136 15.60 0.82 8.42
C GLU A 136 14.50 0.46 7.42
N ILE A 137 13.44 1.28 7.31
CA ILE A 137 12.37 1.07 6.34
C ILE A 137 12.89 1.29 4.92
N LEU A 138 13.71 2.32 4.72
CA LEU A 138 14.29 2.61 3.41
C LEU A 138 15.23 1.48 2.96
N SER A 139 16.10 1.05 3.86
CA SER A 139 17.05 -0.02 3.63
C SER A 139 16.35 -1.36 3.35
N GLU A 140 15.33 -1.72 4.15
CA GLU A 140 14.60 -2.98 4.01
C GLU A 140 13.86 -3.10 2.68
N HIS A 141 13.35 -1.96 2.17
CA HIS A 141 12.58 -1.90 0.94
C HIS A 141 13.38 -1.39 -0.28
N GLY A 142 14.69 -1.19 -0.13
CA GLY A 142 15.58 -0.77 -1.22
C GLY A 142 15.29 0.63 -1.77
N ILE A 143 14.76 1.53 -0.94
CA ILE A 143 14.39 2.90 -1.30
C ILE A 143 15.62 3.81 -1.19
N LYS A 144 16.02 4.43 -2.30
CA LYS A 144 17.28 5.21 -2.37
C LYS A 144 17.09 6.71 -2.64
N SER A 145 15.87 7.18 -2.87
CA SER A 145 15.62 8.59 -3.18
C SER A 145 14.17 9.01 -2.97
N ALA A 146 13.96 10.32 -2.84
CA ALA A 146 12.64 10.94 -2.79
C ALA A 146 11.78 10.73 -4.05
N LYS A 147 12.39 10.34 -5.18
CA LYS A 147 11.68 9.99 -6.42
C LYS A 147 11.14 8.56 -6.42
N SER A 148 11.38 7.80 -5.36
CA SER A 148 10.85 6.46 -5.23
C SER A 148 9.31 6.48 -5.30
N PRO A 149 8.69 5.56 -6.05
CA PRO A 149 7.22 5.41 -6.07
C PRO A 149 6.62 5.16 -4.68
N PHE A 150 7.44 4.70 -3.72
CA PHE A 150 7.07 4.56 -2.31
C PHE A 150 6.46 5.84 -1.73
N PHE A 151 7.11 6.99 -1.89
CA PHE A 151 6.65 8.22 -1.27
C PHE A 151 5.36 8.74 -1.90
N GLU A 152 5.18 8.49 -3.20
CA GLU A 152 3.93 8.83 -3.87
C GLU A 152 2.76 7.95 -3.41
N ALA A 153 3.00 6.64 -3.28
CA ALA A 153 2.03 5.72 -2.71
C ALA A 153 1.69 6.08 -1.25
N LEU A 154 2.71 6.44 -0.46
CA LEU A 154 2.55 6.80 0.94
C LEU A 154 1.74 8.09 1.08
N PHE A 155 2.09 9.11 0.29
CA PHE A 155 1.39 10.39 0.25
C PHE A 155 -0.09 10.20 -0.08
N ARG A 156 -0.40 9.35 -1.06
CA ARG A 156 -1.79 9.01 -1.42
C ARG A 156 -2.51 8.32 -0.26
N GLU A 157 -1.88 7.30 0.33
CA GLU A 157 -2.50 6.49 1.39
C GLU A 157 -2.77 7.32 2.65
N VAL A 158 -1.82 8.17 3.05
CA VAL A 158 -1.98 9.09 4.17
C VAL A 158 -3.14 10.04 3.94
N ARG A 159 -3.25 10.64 2.74
CA ARG A 159 -4.33 11.58 2.44
C ARG A 159 -5.71 10.91 2.29
N ALA A 160 -5.75 9.60 2.08
CA ALA A 160 -6.99 8.84 2.03
C ALA A 160 -7.50 8.46 3.44
N ASN A 161 -6.58 8.23 4.39
CA ASN A 161 -6.92 7.73 5.73
C ASN A 161 -6.98 8.82 6.81
N PHE A 162 -6.35 9.97 6.59
CA PHE A 162 -6.27 11.04 7.57
C PHE A 162 -6.80 12.35 7.00
N THR A 163 -7.48 13.13 7.83
CA THR A 163 -7.79 14.54 7.58
C THR A 163 -6.97 15.40 8.54
N LEU A 164 -6.42 16.51 8.04
CA LEU A 164 -5.93 17.55 8.92
C LEU A 164 -7.17 18.35 9.34
N ASP A 165 -7.63 18.18 10.57
CA ASP A 165 -8.54 19.14 11.16
C ASP A 165 -7.69 20.37 11.55
N ASP A 166 -8.10 21.55 11.05
CA ASP A 166 -7.43 22.84 11.28
C ASP A 166 -7.34 23.22 12.76
#